data_AF-A0A7W6RZK6-F1
#
_entry.id   AF-A0A7W6RZK6-F1
#
_cell.length_a   1.000
_cell.length_b   1.000
_cell.length_c   1.000
_cell.angle_alpha   90.00
_cell.angle_beta   90.00
_cell.angle_gamma   90.00
#
_symmetry.space_group_name_H-M   'P 1'
#
loop_
_entity.id
_entity.type
_entity.pdbx_description
1 polymer ?
#
loop_
_entity_poly.entity_id
_entity_poly.type
_entity_poly.pdbx_seq_one_letter_code
_entity_poly.pdbx_strand_id
1 'polypeptide(L)'
;MTDAAPNPGMTPAEIDKALAQVLSMIDTAERLSRDHQVVNLTSLDRRVGQLCAAVAALPPSDARRFAEGLGRLVTGLDRLEAATQEAFEAITATRGGLDETLSELPSSTRANAAYARALAVAPLPEPEPAADGRDRRRADRRRVDRRQDGDRRQGDRRGSGPVEMDEDG
;
A
#
# COMPACT_ATOMS: atom_id res chain seq x y z
N MET A 1 48.33 0.28 4.13
CA MET A 1 47.99 -1.16 4.11
C MET A 1 46.81 -1.36 5.04
N THR A 2 45.60 -1.14 4.56
CA THR A 2 44.37 -1.41 5.32
C THR A 2 43.87 -2.77 4.91
N ASP A 3 44.08 -3.72 5.81
CA ASP A 3 43.43 -5.02 5.88
C ASP A 3 41.92 -4.78 6.06
N ALA A 4 41.18 -4.88 4.96
CA ALA A 4 39.72 -4.81 4.98
C ALA A 4 39.22 -6.22 5.27
N ALA A 5 38.66 -6.40 6.47
CA ALA A 5 38.01 -7.63 6.90
C ALA A 5 37.09 -8.19 5.80
N PRO A 6 37.04 -9.52 5.61
CA PRO A 6 36.12 -10.10 4.66
C PRO A 6 34.70 -9.85 5.18
N ASN A 7 34.02 -8.86 4.60
CA ASN A 7 32.56 -8.87 4.60
C ASN A 7 32.13 -10.30 4.18
N PRO A 8 31.05 -10.88 4.73
CA PRO A 8 30.44 -12.06 4.15
C PRO A 8 29.87 -11.66 2.79
N GLY A 9 30.79 -11.51 1.85
CA GLY A 9 30.61 -11.00 0.52
C GLY A 9 29.91 -12.08 -0.26
N MET A 10 28.86 -11.67 -0.95
CA MET A 10 28.15 -12.50 -1.91
C MET A 10 29.19 -13.19 -2.78
N THR A 11 29.17 -14.52 -2.79
CA THR A 11 30.16 -15.32 -3.51
C THR A 11 30.08 -15.00 -5.01
N PRO A 12 31.18 -15.23 -5.76
CA PRO A 12 31.18 -15.09 -7.22
C PRO A 12 29.94 -15.69 -7.92
N ALA A 13 29.58 -16.92 -7.54
CA ALA A 13 28.45 -17.64 -8.13
C ALA A 13 27.08 -17.04 -7.73
N GLU A 14 26.98 -16.49 -6.52
CA GLU A 14 25.77 -15.79 -6.08
C GLU A 14 25.60 -14.46 -6.82
N ILE A 15 26.69 -13.76 -7.13
CA ILE A 15 26.68 -12.54 -7.95
C ILE A 15 26.21 -12.87 -9.38
N ASP A 16 26.72 -13.95 -10.00
CA ASP A 16 26.27 -14.39 -11.31
C ASP A 16 24.76 -14.73 -11.33
N LYS A 17 24.30 -15.45 -10.31
CA LYS A 17 22.88 -15.78 -10.16
C LYS A 17 22.02 -14.53 -9.94
N ALA A 18 22.49 -13.59 -9.12
CA ALA A 18 21.80 -12.34 -8.87
C ALA A 18 21.73 -11.48 -10.14
N LEU A 19 22.82 -11.40 -10.91
CA LEU A 19 22.86 -10.71 -12.20
C LEU A 19 21.85 -11.33 -13.18
N ALA A 20 21.85 -12.65 -13.34
CA ALA A 20 20.90 -13.34 -14.21
C ALA A 20 19.44 -13.09 -13.79
N GLN A 21 19.17 -13.08 -12.48
CA GLN A 21 17.83 -12.77 -11.96
C GLN A 21 17.42 -11.33 -12.25
N VAL A 22 18.32 -10.36 -12.08
CA VAL A 22 18.05 -8.95 -12.38
C VAL A 22 17.78 -8.75 -13.87
N LEU A 23 18.57 -9.36 -14.75
CA LEU A 23 18.34 -9.30 -16.20
C LEU A 23 16.96 -9.87 -16.57
N SER A 24 16.57 -11.01 -15.99
CA SER A 24 15.23 -11.58 -16.21
C SER A 24 14.10 -10.68 -15.69
N MET A 25 14.30 -9.99 -14.57
CA MET A 25 13.35 -9.02 -14.04
C MET A 25 13.21 -7.81 -14.98
N ILE A 26 14.32 -7.33 -15.56
CA ILE A 26 14.31 -6.26 -16.55
C ILE A 26 13.54 -6.68 -17.80
N ASP A 27 13.83 -7.85 -18.37
CA ASP A 27 13.12 -8.35 -19.55
C ASP A 27 11.61 -8.48 -19.30
N THR A 28 11.24 -8.91 -18.09
CA THR A 28 9.83 -9.02 -17.68
C THR A 28 9.19 -7.63 -17.53
N ALA A 29 9.86 -6.71 -16.85
CA ALA A 29 9.40 -5.33 -16.69
C ALA A 29 9.24 -4.62 -18.03
N GLU A 30 10.19 -4.81 -18.95
CA GLU A 30 10.16 -4.25 -20.31
C GLU A 30 8.94 -4.75 -21.08
N ARG A 31 8.66 -6.06 -21.03
CA ARG A 31 7.47 -6.63 -21.66
C ARG A 31 6.18 -6.05 -21.07
N LEU A 32 6.07 -5.98 -19.74
CA LEU A 32 4.89 -5.43 -19.08
C LEU A 32 4.69 -3.94 -19.41
N SER A 33 5.77 -3.16 -19.50
CA SER A 33 5.71 -1.75 -19.90
C SER A 33 5.22 -1.61 -21.34
N ARG A 34 5.69 -2.45 -22.28
CA ARG A 34 5.18 -2.47 -23.66
C ARG A 34 3.69 -2.82 -23.74
N ASP A 35 3.21 -3.65 -22.82
CA ASP A 35 1.78 -3.97 -22.68
C ASP A 35 0.98 -2.85 -21.97
N HIS A 36 1.58 -1.66 -21.81
CA HIS A 36 1.02 -0.49 -21.13
C HIS A 36 0.62 -0.75 -19.66
N GLN A 37 1.24 -1.73 -19.00
CA GLN A 37 1.01 -2.01 -17.59
C GLN A 37 1.94 -1.19 -16.70
N VAL A 38 1.43 -0.77 -15.55
CA VAL A 38 2.23 -0.06 -14.54
C VAL A 38 3.12 -1.06 -13.80
N VAL A 39 4.43 -0.87 -13.90
CA VAL A 39 5.43 -1.75 -13.26
C VAL A 39 6.02 -1.09 -12.01
N ASN A 40 6.09 -1.83 -10.90
CA ASN A 40 6.80 -1.37 -9.69
C ASN A 40 8.28 -1.77 -9.73
N LEU A 41 9.15 -0.78 -9.88
CA LEU A 41 10.60 -0.96 -10.03
C LEU A 41 11.39 -0.91 -8.70
N THR A 42 10.75 -0.68 -7.55
CA THR A 42 11.46 -0.54 -6.26
C THR A 42 12.27 -1.78 -5.89
N SER A 43 11.75 -2.97 -6.22
CA SER A 43 12.45 -4.22 -5.95
C SER A 43 13.65 -4.46 -6.88
N LEU A 44 13.55 -3.98 -8.13
CA LEU A 44 14.62 -4.02 -9.12
C LEU A 44 15.76 -3.09 -8.70
N ASP A 45 15.44 -1.84 -8.35
CA ASP A 45 16.41 -0.83 -7.91
C ASP A 45 17.24 -1.31 -6.70
N ARG A 46 16.57 -1.84 -5.66
CA ARG A 46 17.26 -2.41 -4.50
C ARG A 46 18.21 -3.55 -4.88
N ARG A 47 17.81 -4.45 -5.78
CA ARG A 47 18.62 -5.58 -6.23
C ARG A 47 19.81 -5.14 -7.06
N VAL A 48 19.64 -4.16 -7.95
CA VAL A 48 20.73 -3.55 -8.71
C VAL A 48 21.74 -2.90 -7.76
N GLY A 49 21.28 -2.13 -6.77
CA GLY A 49 22.16 -1.54 -5.77
C GLY A 49 22.97 -2.57 -4.96
N GLN A 50 22.32 -3.66 -4.52
CA GLN A 50 22.98 -4.77 -3.83
C GLN A 50 24.01 -5.47 -4.73
N LEU A 51 23.69 -5.69 -6.00
CA LEU A 51 24.59 -6.30 -6.97
C LEU A 51 25.82 -5.43 -7.22
N CYS A 52 25.62 -4.13 -7.46
CA CYS A 52 26.71 -3.18 -7.67
C CYS A 52 27.62 -3.10 -6.43
N ALA A 53 27.06 -3.08 -5.23
CA ALA A 53 27.82 -3.12 -3.98
C ALA A 53 28.62 -4.41 -3.83
N ALA A 54 28.04 -5.56 -4.17
CA ALA A 54 28.72 -6.85 -4.12
C ALA A 54 29.89 -6.92 -5.12
N VAL A 55 29.72 -6.43 -6.35
CA VAL A 55 30.80 -6.38 -7.35
C VAL A 55 31.89 -5.38 -6.93
N ALA A 56 31.54 -4.23 -6.38
CA ALA A 56 32.50 -3.23 -5.90
C ALA A 56 33.35 -3.72 -4.71
N ALA A 57 32.83 -4.68 -3.94
CA ALA A 57 33.55 -5.30 -2.82
C ALA A 57 34.55 -6.39 -3.25
N LEU A 58 34.55 -6.80 -4.53
CA LEU A 58 35.47 -7.82 -5.04
C LEU A 58 36.85 -7.24 -5.39
N PRO A 59 37.90 -8.08 -5.39
CA PRO A 59 39.20 -7.72 -5.96
C PRO A 59 39.07 -7.28 -7.43
N PRO A 60 39.91 -6.35 -7.93
CA PRO A 60 39.81 -5.84 -9.30
C PRO A 60 39.93 -6.91 -10.40
N SER A 61 40.68 -7.99 -10.14
CA SER A 61 40.78 -9.15 -11.05
C SER A 61 39.43 -9.84 -11.24
N ASP A 62 38.67 -9.97 -10.15
CA ASP A 62 37.42 -10.72 -10.08
C ASP A 62 36.25 -9.84 -10.54
N ALA A 63 36.29 -8.54 -10.26
CA ALA A 63 35.30 -7.59 -10.73
C ALA A 63 35.26 -7.50 -12.27
N ARG A 64 36.43 -7.59 -12.93
CA ARG A 64 36.54 -7.52 -14.40
C ARG A 64 35.73 -8.60 -15.12
N ARG A 65 35.55 -9.79 -14.52
CA ARG A 65 34.77 -10.86 -15.14
C ARG A 65 33.27 -10.52 -15.28
N PHE A 66 32.78 -9.60 -14.45
CA PHE A 66 31.37 -9.15 -14.50
C PHE A 66 31.17 -7.93 -15.40
N ALA A 67 32.23 -7.38 -16.02
CA ALA A 67 32.13 -6.16 -16.81
C ALA A 67 31.15 -6.32 -17.99
N GLU A 68 31.19 -7.44 -18.70
CA GLU A 68 30.25 -7.72 -19.79
C GLU A 68 28.81 -7.86 -19.26
N GLY A 69 28.63 -8.54 -18.13
CA GLY A 69 27.34 -8.71 -17.48
C GLY A 69 26.71 -7.39 -17.02
N LEU A 70 27.52 -6.52 -16.41
CA LEU A 70 27.12 -5.16 -16.03
C LEU A 70 26.84 -4.28 -17.25
N GLY A 71 27.58 -4.46 -18.36
CA GLY A 71 27.26 -3.80 -19.63
C GLY A 71 25.87 -4.18 -20.14
N ARG A 72 25.54 -5.49 -20.12
CA ARG A 72 24.19 -5.98 -20.48
C ARG A 72 23.11 -5.44 -19.54
N LEU A 73 23.42 -5.31 -18.26
CA LEU A 73 22.52 -4.71 -17.27
C LEU A 73 22.18 -3.26 -17.64
N VAL A 74 23.17 -2.44 -17.95
CA VAL A 74 22.97 -1.04 -18.38
C VAL A 74 22.11 -0.98 -19.64
N THR A 75 22.47 -1.74 -20.67
CA THR A 75 21.67 -1.79 -21.92
C THR A 75 20.24 -2.31 -21.68
N GLY A 76 20.04 -3.18 -20.69
CA GLY A 76 18.70 -3.60 -20.26
C GLY A 76 17.91 -2.46 -19.61
N LEU A 77 18.55 -1.70 -18.71
CA LEU A 77 17.93 -0.56 -18.04
C LEU A 77 17.58 0.56 -19.03
N ASP A 78 18.46 0.86 -20.00
CA ASP A 78 18.19 1.87 -21.04
C ASP A 78 16.95 1.50 -21.89
N ARG A 79 16.81 0.20 -22.23
CA ARG A 79 15.63 -0.31 -22.96
C ARG A 79 14.37 -0.24 -22.11
N LEU A 80 14.47 -0.57 -20.83
CA LEU A 80 13.35 -0.46 -19.90
C LEU A 80 12.92 1.01 -19.73
N GLU A 81 13.85 1.94 -19.61
CA GLU A 81 13.57 3.38 -19.54
C GLU A 81 12.76 3.82 -20.76
N ALA A 82 13.26 3.53 -21.97
CA ALA A 82 12.57 3.85 -23.22
C ALA A 82 11.14 3.25 -23.26
N ALA A 83 10.99 1.98 -22.89
CA ALA A 83 9.68 1.32 -22.86
C ALA A 83 8.73 1.94 -21.82
N THR A 84 9.23 2.35 -20.66
CA THR A 84 8.40 3.01 -19.63
C THR A 84 8.00 4.43 -20.04
N GLN A 85 8.87 5.15 -20.74
CA GLN A 85 8.56 6.48 -21.27
C GLN A 85 7.49 6.39 -22.36
N GLU A 86 7.63 5.46 -23.31
CA GLU A 86 6.63 5.20 -24.34
C GLU A 86 5.28 4.80 -23.73
N ALA A 87 5.29 3.93 -22.72
CA ALA A 87 4.08 3.54 -22.01
C ALA A 87 3.41 4.72 -21.30
N PHE A 88 4.19 5.59 -20.67
CA PHE A 88 3.69 6.79 -20.01
C PHE A 88 3.08 7.77 -21.03
N GLU A 89 3.76 8.00 -22.16
CA GLU A 89 3.25 8.83 -23.25
C GLU A 89 1.95 8.26 -23.82
N ALA A 90 1.84 6.96 -24.03
CA ALA A 90 0.60 6.32 -24.50
C ALA A 90 -0.56 6.47 -23.51
N ILE A 91 -0.31 6.26 -22.21
CA ILE A 91 -1.32 6.41 -21.15
C ILE A 91 -1.79 7.87 -21.03
N THR A 92 -0.85 8.81 -21.07
CA THR A 92 -1.16 10.25 -20.97
C THR A 92 -1.84 10.78 -22.22
N ALA A 93 -1.45 10.34 -23.41
CA ALA A 93 -2.13 10.66 -24.67
C ALA A 93 -3.57 10.15 -24.68
N THR A 94 -3.81 8.92 -24.21
CA THR A 94 -5.16 8.37 -24.08
C THR A 94 -6.00 9.20 -23.10
N ARG A 95 -5.40 9.65 -21.98
CA ARG A 95 -6.08 10.51 -21.01
C ARG A 95 -6.38 11.90 -21.57
N GLY A 96 -5.45 12.50 -22.32
CA GLY A 96 -5.65 13.79 -22.97
C GLY A 96 -6.73 13.73 -24.06
N GLY A 97 -6.72 12.68 -24.89
CA GLY A 97 -7.75 12.47 -25.92
C GLY A 97 -9.15 12.21 -25.35
N LEU A 98 -9.25 11.52 -24.20
CA LEU A 98 -10.52 11.38 -23.48
C LEU A 98 -11.04 12.73 -22.95
N ASP A 99 -10.16 13.62 -22.49
CA ASP A 99 -10.57 14.94 -21.99
C ASP A 99 -10.97 15.90 -23.14
N GLU A 100 -10.28 15.79 -24.27
CA GLU A 100 -10.56 16.56 -25.49
C GLU A 100 -11.86 16.12 -26.16
N THR A 101 -12.09 14.81 -26.30
CA THR A 101 -13.37 14.27 -26.80
C THR A 101 -14.55 14.65 -25.90
N LEU A 102 -14.38 14.68 -24.57
CA LEU A 102 -15.39 15.19 -23.64
C LEU A 102 -15.58 16.72 -23.76
N SER A 103 -14.55 17.43 -24.21
CA SER A 103 -14.60 18.87 -24.47
C SER A 103 -15.29 19.20 -25.80
N GLU A 104 -15.23 18.33 -26.80
CA GLU A 104 -15.95 18.52 -28.06
C GLU A 104 -17.45 18.18 -27.96
N LEU A 105 -17.87 17.48 -26.91
CA LEU A 105 -19.29 17.22 -26.66
C LEU A 105 -20.06 18.52 -26.35
N PRO A 106 -21.32 18.64 -26.82
CA PRO A 106 -22.19 19.76 -26.46
C PRO A 106 -22.25 19.96 -24.94
N SER A 107 -22.33 21.21 -24.50
CA SER A 107 -22.36 21.61 -23.08
C SER A 107 -23.31 20.74 -22.22
N SER A 108 -24.50 20.39 -22.73
CA SER A 108 -25.46 19.55 -21.99
C SER A 108 -25.00 18.10 -21.83
N THR A 109 -24.32 17.54 -22.83
CA THR A 109 -23.77 16.18 -22.77
C THR A 109 -22.58 16.11 -21.82
N ARG A 110 -21.72 17.13 -21.82
CA ARG A 110 -20.60 17.26 -20.86
C ARG A 110 -21.11 17.40 -19.43
N ALA A 111 -22.12 18.24 -19.21
CA ALA A 111 -22.75 18.43 -17.91
C ALA A 111 -23.41 17.14 -17.41
N ASN A 112 -24.15 16.42 -18.27
CA ASN A 112 -24.78 15.15 -17.92
C ASN A 112 -23.74 14.05 -17.60
N ALA A 113 -22.62 13.98 -18.33
CA ALA A 113 -21.55 13.03 -18.05
C ALA A 113 -20.84 13.34 -16.72
N ALA A 114 -20.61 14.62 -16.40
CA ALA A 114 -20.06 15.04 -15.11
C ALA A 114 -21.03 14.73 -13.96
N TYR A 115 -22.33 14.97 -14.16
CA TYR A 115 -23.37 14.67 -13.17
C TYR A 115 -23.49 13.16 -12.93
N ALA A 116 -23.47 12.35 -13.99
CA ALA A 116 -23.47 10.89 -13.89
C ALA A 116 -22.24 10.36 -13.13
N ARG A 117 -21.05 10.94 -13.36
CA ARG A 117 -19.83 10.61 -12.59
C ARG A 117 -19.95 11.01 -11.12
N ALA A 118 -20.52 12.18 -10.82
CA ALA A 118 -20.74 12.64 -9.45
C ALA A 118 -21.75 11.77 -8.69
N LEU A 119 -22.76 11.21 -9.38
CA LEU A 119 -23.72 10.27 -8.80
C LEU A 119 -23.18 8.83 -8.65
N ALA A 120 -22.18 8.45 -9.47
CA ALA A 120 -21.55 7.13 -9.41
C ALA A 120 -20.49 7.01 -8.30
N VAL A 121 -19.99 8.13 -7.78
CA VAL A 121 -19.25 8.16 -6.52
C VAL A 121 -20.29 7.99 -5.41
N ALA A 122 -20.27 6.83 -4.74
CA ALA A 122 -21.20 6.51 -3.65
C ALA A 122 -21.31 7.68 -2.66
N PRO A 123 -22.52 8.03 -2.19
CA PRO A 123 -22.70 9.17 -1.30
C PRO A 123 -21.85 8.98 -0.04
N LEU A 124 -21.15 10.05 0.37
CA LEU A 124 -20.52 10.15 1.68
C LEU A 124 -21.55 9.74 2.75
N PRO A 125 -21.17 8.98 3.80
CA PRO A 125 -22.10 8.68 4.88
C PRO A 125 -22.63 10.00 5.45
N GLU A 126 -23.96 10.17 5.45
CA GLU A 126 -24.57 11.43 5.86
C GLU A 126 -24.15 11.79 7.29
N PRO A 127 -23.85 13.07 7.58
CA PRO A 127 -23.67 13.51 8.95
C PRO A 127 -25.02 13.34 9.69
N GLU A 128 -25.01 12.55 10.76
CA GLU A 128 -26.20 12.33 11.58
C GLU A 128 -26.86 13.66 11.94
N PRO A 129 -28.21 13.76 11.87
CA PRO A 129 -28.90 14.99 12.22
C PRO A 129 -28.60 15.34 13.67
N ALA A 130 -28.02 16.52 13.88
CA ALA A 130 -27.79 17.07 15.20
C ALA A 130 -29.10 17.03 16.00
N ALA A 131 -29.14 16.18 17.02
CA ALA A 131 -30.27 16.04 17.92
C ALA A 131 -30.74 17.41 18.42
N ASP A 132 -31.98 17.76 18.07
CA ASP A 132 -32.65 18.99 18.47
C ASP A 132 -32.59 19.12 20.00
N GLY A 133 -32.17 20.29 20.50
CA GLY A 133 -31.81 20.54 21.90
C GLY A 133 -32.96 20.38 22.91
N ARG A 134 -34.14 19.95 22.46
CA ARG A 134 -35.32 19.65 23.27
C ARG A 134 -35.26 18.29 23.96
N ASP A 135 -34.55 17.29 23.41
CA ASP A 135 -34.50 15.95 24.01
C ASP A 135 -33.58 15.86 25.24
N ARG A 136 -32.56 16.72 25.32
CA ARG A 136 -31.64 16.75 26.48
C ARG A 136 -32.37 17.11 27.78
N ARG A 137 -33.37 18.01 27.74
CA ARG A 137 -34.11 18.45 28.94
C ARG A 137 -35.04 17.36 29.50
N ARG A 138 -35.46 16.39 28.67
CA ARG A 138 -36.35 15.29 29.12
C ARG A 138 -35.56 14.15 29.76
N ALA A 139 -34.33 13.92 29.32
CA ALA A 139 -33.44 12.91 29.89
C ALA A 139 -32.91 13.30 31.29
N ASP A 140 -32.63 14.58 31.52
CA ASP A 140 -32.10 15.04 32.81
C ASP A 140 -33.11 14.99 33.96
N ARG A 141 -34.39 15.30 33.72
CA ARG A 141 -35.43 15.20 34.78
C ARG A 141 -35.57 13.76 35.31
N ARG A 142 -35.49 12.75 34.44
CA ARG A 142 -35.62 11.33 34.85
C ARG A 142 -34.45 10.83 35.70
N ARG A 143 -33.28 11.47 35.63
CA ARG A 143 -32.11 11.10 36.45
C ARG A 143 -32.16 11.70 37.85
N VAL A 144 -32.83 12.85 38.03
CA VAL A 144 -32.97 13.49 39.34
C VAL A 144 -33.96 12.73 40.22
N ASP A 145 -35.11 12.30 39.66
CA ASP A 145 -36.12 11.56 40.43
C ASP A 145 -35.60 10.20 40.94
N ARG A 146 -34.82 9.47 40.14
CA ARG A 146 -34.25 8.17 40.57
C ARG A 146 -33.22 8.27 41.70
N ARG A 147 -32.58 9.43 41.89
CA ARG A 147 -31.61 9.61 42.99
C ARG A 147 -32.29 9.91 44.32
N GLN A 148 -33.54 10.39 44.30
CA GLN A 148 -34.26 10.76 45.52
C GLN A 148 -35.02 9.57 46.16
N ASP A 149 -35.41 8.57 45.36
CA ASP A 149 -36.14 7.37 45.84
C ASP A 149 -35.24 6.20 46.29
N GLY A 150 -33.91 6.28 46.07
CA GLY A 150 -32.98 5.17 46.34
C GLY A 150 -32.61 4.96 47.81
N ASP A 151 -32.93 5.90 48.70
CA ASP A 151 -32.31 5.98 50.04
C ASP A 151 -33.17 5.38 51.18
N ARG A 152 -34.24 4.64 50.87
CA ARG A 152 -35.18 4.10 51.89
C ARG A 152 -35.24 2.59 52.02
N ARG A 153 -34.41 1.80 51.32
CA ARG A 153 -34.52 0.33 51.32
C ARG A 153 -33.22 -0.42 51.60
N GLN A 154 -32.39 0.11 52.50
CA GLN A 154 -31.23 -0.62 53.03
C GLN A 154 -31.45 -0.93 54.51
N GLY A 155 -32.42 -1.80 54.77
CA GLY A 155 -32.65 -2.44 56.06
C GLY A 155 -33.21 -3.83 55.80
N ASP A 156 -32.60 -4.83 56.43
CA ASP A 156 -32.97 -6.25 56.43
C ASP A 156 -32.65 -7.07 55.17
N ARG A 157 -31.53 -7.80 55.26
CA ARG A 157 -31.55 -9.27 55.43
C ARG A 157 -30.13 -9.82 55.56
N ARG A 158 -29.76 -10.13 56.80
CA ARG A 158 -28.70 -11.11 57.12
C ARG A 158 -29.28 -12.52 56.97
N GLY A 159 -28.46 -13.45 56.48
CA GLY A 159 -28.59 -14.88 56.77
C GLY A 159 -28.96 -15.75 55.58
N SER A 160 -27.97 -16.48 55.05
CA SER A 160 -27.93 -17.96 55.04
C SER A 160 -26.78 -18.43 54.14
N GLY A 161 -25.83 -19.17 54.72
CA GLY A 161 -24.65 -19.72 54.03
C GLY A 161 -24.93 -20.99 53.22
N PRO A 162 -23.96 -21.47 52.42
CA PRO A 162 -24.11 -22.68 51.61
C PRO A 162 -23.78 -23.94 52.43
N VAL A 163 -24.56 -25.00 52.22
CA VAL A 163 -24.29 -26.36 52.70
C VAL A 163 -23.65 -27.12 51.53
N GLU A 164 -22.38 -27.46 51.66
CA GLU A 164 -21.73 -28.54 50.91
C GLU A 164 -22.16 -29.88 51.56
N MET A 165 -22.55 -30.84 50.73
CA MET A 165 -22.42 -32.25 51.06
C MET A 165 -21.93 -33.00 49.82
N ASP A 166 -20.75 -33.55 49.98
CA ASP A 166 -20.11 -34.61 49.21
C ASP A 166 -20.87 -35.95 49.31
N GLU A 167 -20.33 -36.90 48.52
CA GLU A 167 -20.34 -38.37 48.67
C GLU A 167 -21.24 -39.20 47.74
N ASP A 168 -20.54 -39.77 46.74
CA ASP A 168 -20.38 -41.20 46.42
C ASP A 168 -21.56 -42.20 46.51
N GLY A 169 -21.64 -43.05 45.48
CA GLY A 169 -22.45 -44.28 45.42
C GLY A 169 -22.74 -44.74 44.00
#